data_AF-A0A0A7I664-F1
#
_entry.id   AF-A0A0A7I664-F1
#
_cell.length_a   1.000
_cell.length_b   1.000
_cell.length_c   1.000
_cell.angle_alpha   90.00
_cell.angle_beta   90.00
_cell.angle_gamma   90.00
#
_symmetry.space_group_name_H-M   'P 1'
#
loop_
_entity.id
_entity.type
_entity.pdbx_description
1 polymer ?
#
loop_
_entity_poly.entity_id
_entity_poly.type
_entity_poly.pdbx_seq_one_letter_code
_entity_poly.pdbx_strand_id
1 'polypeptide(L)'
;MALALVSFLSIIVMWSLDLPVEQFRLPWALDILPFSMLFYCIGYLLSEFILPHVQQVSQTQTLAHIAFAVVSVAGLYLLWLFDGWTKLEVNLNGASTNNPFWMLCAAMLGFVSSLMLCIAIDCRALRFLGRTSLTIMCVHEPVKRMMIFIMAKIVGVSTDALRANFVYELLVTAITVLICIVAHLILDKIAPALVGNPVR
;
A
#
# COMPACT_ATOMS: atom_id res chain seq x y z
N MET A 1 2.00 14.76 15.23
CA MET A 1 1.00 15.57 14.48
C MET A 1 1.54 16.93 14.06
N ALA A 2 1.98 17.80 14.99
CA ALA A 2 2.53 19.12 14.62
C ALA A 2 3.68 19.04 13.61
N LEU A 3 4.63 18.12 13.80
CA LEU A 3 5.76 17.94 12.88
C LEU A 3 5.34 17.55 11.45
N ALA A 4 4.37 16.65 11.31
CA ALA A 4 3.86 16.17 10.02
C ALA A 4 3.08 17.26 9.27
N LEU A 5 2.27 18.04 10.00
CA LEU A 5 1.56 19.21 9.47
C LEU A 5 2.53 20.30 9.02
N VAL A 6 3.56 20.59 9.83
CA VAL A 6 4.60 21.58 9.50
C VAL A 6 5.40 21.14 8.28
N SER A 7 5.80 19.86 8.19
CA SER A 7 6.52 19.34 7.03
C SER A 7 5.67 19.31 5.75
N PHE A 8 4.36 19.13 5.88
CA PHE A 8 3.43 19.13 4.75
C PHE A 8 3.15 20.56 4.25
N LEU A 9 2.92 21.50 5.19
CA LEU A 9 2.81 22.93 4.89
C LEU A 9 4.09 23.46 4.26
N SER A 10 5.27 23.00 4.69
CA SER A 10 6.53 23.39 4.05
C SER A 10 6.65 22.85 2.63
N ILE A 11 6.16 21.64 2.32
CA ILE A 11 6.16 21.10 0.94
C ILE A 11 5.20 21.88 0.05
N ILE A 12 4.00 22.23 0.54
CA ILE A 12 3.04 23.07 -0.19
C ILE A 12 3.62 24.47 -0.43
N VAL A 13 4.24 25.08 0.59
CA VAL A 13 4.86 26.40 0.46
C VAL A 13 6.06 26.36 -0.49
N MET A 14 6.91 25.34 -0.41
CA MET A 14 8.05 25.18 -1.33
C MET A 14 7.60 24.98 -2.79
N TRP A 15 6.49 24.25 -3.01
CA TRP A 15 5.90 24.10 -4.35
C TRP A 15 5.26 25.41 -4.84
N SER A 16 4.58 26.15 -3.97
CA SER A 16 3.99 27.47 -4.31
C SER A 16 5.02 28.55 -4.66
N LEU A 17 6.30 28.31 -4.34
CA LEU A 17 7.42 29.21 -4.60
C LEU A 17 8.23 28.83 -5.85
N ASP A 18 7.75 27.88 -6.68
CA ASP A 18 8.44 27.37 -7.89
C ASP A 18 9.90 26.95 -7.64
N LEU A 19 10.20 26.48 -6.43
CA LEU A 19 11.54 25.97 -6.11
C LEU A 19 11.73 24.61 -6.81
N PRO A 20 12.91 24.33 -7.40
CA PRO A 20 13.18 23.09 -8.11
C PRO A 20 13.38 21.92 -7.13
N VAL A 21 12.31 21.49 -6.47
CA VAL A 21 12.33 20.38 -5.51
C VAL A 21 12.52 19.03 -6.22
N GLU A 22 12.19 18.94 -7.51
CA GLU A 22 12.31 17.72 -8.31
C GLU A 22 13.76 17.21 -8.47
N GLN A 23 14.76 18.07 -8.24
CA GLN A 23 16.17 17.73 -8.44
C GLN A 23 16.84 17.13 -7.20
N PHE A 24 16.25 17.27 -6.01
CA PHE A 24 16.89 16.88 -4.75
C PHE A 24 16.20 15.68 -4.10
N ARG A 25 16.62 14.49 -4.53
CA ARG A 25 16.17 13.22 -3.95
C ARG A 25 17.00 12.90 -2.71
N LEU A 26 16.37 12.96 -1.55
CA LEU A 26 17.03 12.56 -0.31
C LEU A 26 17.19 11.03 -0.27
N PRO A 27 18.27 10.52 0.35
CA PRO A 27 18.43 9.08 0.54
C PRO A 27 17.21 8.53 1.29
N TRP A 28 16.80 7.31 0.92
CA TRP A 28 15.76 6.55 1.62
C TRP A 28 14.35 7.15 1.52
N ALA A 29 14.07 7.90 0.44
CA ALA A 29 12.76 8.50 0.19
C ALA A 29 12.28 9.44 1.32
N LEU A 30 13.23 10.10 2.01
CA LEU A 30 12.95 11.03 3.11
C LEU A 30 12.14 12.25 2.64
N ASP A 31 12.19 12.55 1.35
CA ASP A 31 11.34 13.52 0.64
C ASP A 31 9.85 13.13 0.65
N ILE A 32 9.53 11.84 0.57
CA ILE A 32 8.15 11.32 0.53
C ILE A 32 7.61 11.04 1.96
N LEU A 33 8.52 10.86 2.93
CA LEU A 33 8.17 10.51 4.30
C LEU A 33 7.15 11.48 4.95
N PRO A 34 7.27 12.82 4.86
CA PRO A 34 6.27 13.76 5.36
C PRO A 34 4.85 13.52 4.84
N PHE A 35 4.73 13.24 3.54
CA PHE A 35 3.45 12.97 2.89
C PHE A 35 2.83 11.68 3.43
N SER A 36 3.62 10.61 3.53
CA SER A 36 3.15 9.33 4.09
C SER A 36 2.79 9.41 5.57
N MET A 37 3.54 10.19 6.36
CA MET A 37 3.29 10.38 7.79
C MET A 37 1.97 11.09 8.08
N LEU A 38 1.49 11.93 7.16
CA LEU A 38 0.17 12.54 7.24
C LEU A 38 -0.94 11.47 7.21
N PHE A 39 -0.90 10.56 6.23
CA PHE A 39 -1.86 9.45 6.14
C PHE A 39 -1.75 8.50 7.33
N TYR A 40 -0.53 8.25 7.81
CA TYR A 40 -0.32 7.46 9.02
C TYR A 40 -1.00 8.11 10.24
N CYS A 41 -0.82 9.42 10.44
CA CYS A 41 -1.46 10.15 11.54
C CYS A 41 -3.00 10.15 11.42
N ILE A 42 -3.53 10.37 10.20
CA ILE A 42 -4.96 10.31 9.94
C ILE A 42 -5.50 8.92 10.26
N GLY A 43 -4.81 7.86 9.80
CA GLY A 43 -5.17 6.48 10.09
C GLY A 43 -5.14 6.16 11.59
N TYR A 44 -4.13 6.64 12.31
CA TYR A 44 -4.05 6.47 13.77
C TYR A 44 -5.26 7.12 14.47
N LEU A 45 -5.57 8.38 14.16
CA LEU A 45 -6.74 9.06 14.70
C LEU A 45 -8.06 8.35 14.36
N LEU A 46 -8.20 7.92 13.11
CA LEU A 46 -9.38 7.17 12.68
C LEU A 46 -9.52 5.85 13.44
N SER A 47 -8.40 5.16 13.67
CA SER A 47 -8.38 3.87 14.39
C SER A 47 -8.79 4.02 15.85
N GLU A 48 -8.40 5.12 16.50
CA GLU A 48 -8.68 5.39 17.90
C GLU A 48 -10.14 5.83 18.12
N PHE A 49 -10.66 6.70 17.25
CA PHE A 49 -11.97 7.34 17.47
C PHE A 49 -13.13 6.73 16.66
N ILE A 50 -12.90 6.43 15.37
CA ILE A 50 -13.99 6.13 14.42
C ILE A 50 -14.15 4.63 14.21
N LEU A 51 -13.05 3.90 14.07
CA LEU A 51 -13.05 2.48 13.81
C LEU A 51 -13.84 1.64 14.85
N PRO A 52 -13.77 1.87 16.18
CA PRO A 52 -14.56 1.09 17.14
C PRO A 52 -16.08 1.28 16.93
N HIS A 53 -16.52 2.50 16.63
CA HIS A 53 -17.94 2.79 16.37
C HIS A 53 -18.41 2.14 15.06
N VAL A 54 -17.61 2.23 14.00
CA VAL A 54 -17.95 1.66 12.69
C VAL A 54 -17.98 0.13 12.74
N GLN A 55 -17.03 -0.49 13.45
CA GLN A 55 -17.01 -1.95 13.62
C GLN A 55 -18.21 -2.47 14.44
N GLN A 56 -18.64 -1.73 15.47
CA GLN A 56 -19.81 -2.08 16.26
C GLN A 56 -21.11 -2.07 15.42
N VAL A 57 -21.27 -1.07 14.55
CA VAL A 57 -22.42 -0.99 13.63
C VAL A 57 -22.34 -2.09 12.56
N SER A 58 -21.14 -2.39 12.07
CA SER A 58 -20.94 -3.44 11.06
C SER A 58 -21.28 -4.84 11.61
N GLN A 59 -20.86 -5.16 12.83
CA GLN A 59 -21.13 -6.47 13.44
C GLN A 59 -22.61 -6.71 13.75
N THR A 60 -23.38 -5.65 13.98
CA THR A 60 -24.79 -5.77 14.35
C THR A 60 -25.72 -5.87 13.14
N GLN A 61 -25.29 -5.44 11.95
CA GLN A 61 -26.14 -5.37 10.76
C GLN A 61 -25.43 -5.86 9.49
N THR A 62 -25.89 -6.97 8.91
CA THR A 62 -25.39 -7.48 7.61
C THR A 62 -25.61 -6.51 6.45
N LEU A 63 -26.64 -5.66 6.54
CA LEU A 63 -26.93 -4.61 5.57
C LEU A 63 -25.84 -3.52 5.56
N ALA A 64 -25.19 -3.27 6.70
CA ALA A 64 -24.09 -2.31 6.80
C ALA A 64 -22.85 -2.79 6.03
N HIS A 65 -22.51 -4.08 6.05
CA HIS A 65 -21.40 -4.63 5.26
C HIS A 65 -21.61 -4.43 3.75
N ILE A 66 -22.83 -4.66 3.25
CA ILE A 66 -23.18 -4.44 1.85
C ILE A 66 -23.11 -2.95 1.52
N ALA A 67 -23.62 -2.08 2.40
CA ALA A 67 -23.54 -0.63 2.22
C ALA A 67 -22.08 -0.14 2.16
N PHE A 68 -21.19 -0.60 3.05
CA PHE A 68 -19.78 -0.26 3.01
C PHE A 68 -19.09 -0.76 1.75
N ALA A 69 -19.41 -1.97 1.28
CA ALA A 69 -18.89 -2.49 0.02
C ALA A 69 -19.33 -1.61 -1.16
N VAL A 70 -20.61 -1.25 -1.24
CA VAL A 70 -21.14 -0.38 -2.30
C VAL A 70 -20.49 1.00 -2.27
N VAL A 71 -20.36 1.62 -1.08
CA VAL A 71 -19.69 2.92 -0.91
C VAL A 71 -18.23 2.84 -1.33
N SER A 72 -17.53 1.76 -0.99
CA SER A 72 -16.12 1.58 -1.37
C SER A 72 -15.95 1.48 -2.90
N VAL A 73 -16.80 0.69 -3.57
CA VAL A 73 -16.78 0.55 -5.03
C VAL A 73 -17.16 1.86 -5.72
N ALA A 74 -18.16 2.58 -5.18
CA ALA A 74 -18.54 3.90 -5.68
C ALA A 74 -17.39 4.91 -5.52
N GLY A 75 -16.66 4.87 -4.41
CA GLY A 75 -15.47 5.71 -4.19
C GLY A 75 -14.34 5.41 -5.16
N LEU A 76 -14.08 4.14 -5.46
CA LEU A 76 -13.10 3.73 -6.48
C LEU A 76 -13.53 4.13 -7.90
N TYR A 77 -14.82 4.06 -8.21
CA TYR A 77 -15.36 4.54 -9.47
C TYR A 77 -15.22 6.08 -9.59
N LEU A 78 -15.46 6.81 -8.50
CA LEU A 78 -15.29 8.26 -8.45
C LEU A 78 -13.83 8.64 -8.64
N LEU A 79 -12.88 7.87 -8.09
CA LEU A 79 -11.45 8.02 -8.38
C LEU A 79 -11.14 7.87 -9.87
N TRP A 80 -11.72 6.87 -10.53
CA TRP A 80 -11.51 6.66 -11.96
C TRP A 80 -12.06 7.83 -12.81
N LEU A 81 -13.24 8.35 -12.46
CA LEU A 81 -13.78 9.55 -13.09
C LEU A 81 -12.91 10.79 -12.84
N PHE A 82 -12.40 10.92 -11.62
CA PHE A 82 -11.53 12.01 -11.21
C PHE A 82 -10.21 11.99 -11.99
N ASP A 83 -9.62 10.82 -12.19
CA ASP A 83 -8.43 10.63 -13.02
C ASP A 83 -8.68 11.06 -14.47
N GLY A 84 -9.80 10.62 -15.06
CA GLY A 84 -10.20 11.01 -16.42
C GLY A 84 -10.44 12.51 -16.59
N TRP A 85 -10.95 13.20 -15.56
CA TRP A 85 -11.25 14.63 -15.60
C TRP A 85 -10.01 15.51 -15.37
N THR A 86 -9.16 15.11 -14.41
CA THR A 86 -7.99 15.90 -14.01
C THR A 86 -6.73 15.57 -14.81
N LYS A 87 -6.70 14.42 -15.51
CA LYS A 87 -5.52 13.87 -16.20
C LYS A 87 -4.29 13.93 -15.30
N LEU A 88 -4.47 13.45 -14.06
CA LEU A 88 -3.46 13.56 -13.03
C LEU A 88 -2.34 12.56 -13.31
N GLU A 89 -1.20 13.06 -13.80
CA GLU A 89 0.01 12.27 -13.88
C GLU A 89 0.74 12.30 -12.53
N VAL A 90 0.89 11.11 -11.92
CA VAL A 90 1.63 10.92 -10.67
C VAL A 90 2.77 9.95 -10.92
N ASN A 91 4.00 10.46 -10.89
CA ASN A 91 5.18 9.62 -10.93
C ASN A 91 5.79 9.53 -9.53
N LEU A 92 5.44 8.48 -8.78
CA LEU A 92 5.99 8.23 -7.45
C LEU A 92 7.50 7.98 -7.48
N ASN A 93 8.01 7.40 -8.57
CA ASN A 93 9.44 7.13 -8.72
C ASN A 93 10.23 8.41 -9.00
N GLY A 94 9.63 9.38 -9.71
CA GLY A 94 10.20 10.70 -9.92
C GLY A 94 9.84 11.75 -8.86
N ALA A 95 8.97 11.41 -7.90
CA ALA A 95 8.29 12.37 -7.01
C ALA A 95 7.73 13.61 -7.74
N SER A 96 7.28 13.42 -8.98
CA SER A 96 6.78 14.49 -9.84
C SER A 96 5.29 14.31 -10.07
N THR A 97 4.56 15.42 -9.96
CA THR A 97 3.12 15.46 -10.17
C THR A 97 2.73 16.76 -10.83
N ASN A 98 1.79 16.70 -11.78
CA ASN A 98 1.31 17.90 -12.43
C ASN A 98 0.58 18.85 -11.45
N ASN A 99 -0.12 18.31 -10.45
CA ASN A 99 -0.80 19.12 -9.43
C ASN A 99 -0.88 18.40 -8.06
N PRO A 100 -0.12 18.87 -7.05
CA PRO A 100 -0.11 18.26 -5.72
C PRO A 100 -1.44 18.33 -4.97
N PHE A 101 -2.26 19.34 -5.22
CA PHE A 101 -3.57 19.47 -4.59
C PHE A 101 -4.52 18.36 -5.07
N TRP A 102 -4.58 18.14 -6.39
CA TRP A 102 -5.38 17.05 -6.95
C TRP A 102 -4.85 15.68 -6.56
N MET A 103 -3.52 15.51 -6.47
CA MET A 103 -2.92 14.29 -5.90
C MET A 103 -3.40 14.03 -4.48
N LEU A 104 -3.44 15.05 -3.61
CA LEU A 104 -3.92 14.88 -2.24
C LEU A 104 -5.40 14.49 -2.21
N CYS A 105 -6.24 15.13 -3.02
CA CYS A 105 -7.66 14.78 -3.12
C CYS A 105 -7.85 13.32 -3.57
N ALA A 106 -7.12 12.89 -4.60
CA ALA A 106 -7.15 11.50 -5.07
C ALA A 106 -6.64 10.53 -3.98
N ALA A 107 -5.54 10.86 -3.31
CA ALA A 107 -4.97 10.01 -2.25
C ALA A 107 -5.93 9.88 -1.05
N MET A 108 -6.59 10.96 -0.64
CA MET A 108 -7.60 10.93 0.43
C MET A 108 -8.84 10.10 0.05
N LEU A 109 -9.33 10.26 -1.18
CA LEU A 109 -10.47 9.47 -1.68
C LEU A 109 -10.11 7.97 -1.80
N GLY A 110 -8.90 7.66 -2.24
CA GLY A 110 -8.36 6.29 -2.24
C GLY A 110 -8.19 5.71 -0.84
N PHE A 111 -7.70 6.51 0.11
CA PHE A 111 -7.58 6.11 1.50
C PHE A 111 -8.94 5.77 2.12
N VAL A 112 -9.95 6.63 1.94
CA VAL A 112 -11.31 6.39 2.48
C VAL A 112 -11.97 5.17 1.82
N SER A 113 -11.90 5.05 0.50
CA SER A 113 -12.49 3.93 -0.23
C SER A 113 -11.85 2.58 0.15
N SER A 114 -10.52 2.53 0.23
CA SER A 114 -9.80 1.32 0.68
C SER A 114 -10.10 0.95 2.13
N LEU A 115 -10.22 1.94 3.03
CA LEU A 115 -10.63 1.69 4.41
C LEU A 115 -12.03 1.07 4.48
N MET A 116 -13.00 1.63 3.76
CA MET A 116 -14.36 1.08 3.72
C MET A 116 -14.39 -0.34 3.16
N LEU A 117 -13.56 -0.63 2.16
CA LEU A 117 -13.41 -1.98 1.60
C LEU A 117 -12.85 -2.96 2.64
N CYS A 118 -11.85 -2.55 3.42
CA CYS A 118 -11.27 -3.36 4.50
C CYS A 118 -12.28 -3.66 5.63
N ILE A 119 -13.21 -2.74 5.90
CA ILE A 119 -14.29 -2.96 6.89
C ILE A 119 -15.35 -3.91 6.32
N ALA A 120 -15.67 -3.76 5.03
CA ALA A 120 -16.64 -4.62 4.35
C ALA A 120 -16.14 -6.08 4.23
N ILE A 121 -14.87 -6.29 3.87
CA ILE A 121 -14.27 -7.60 3.63
C ILE A 121 -13.51 -8.07 4.87
N ASP A 122 -14.23 -8.64 5.84
CA ASP A 122 -13.60 -9.30 6.98
C ASP A 122 -13.23 -10.76 6.68
N CYS A 123 -12.07 -10.96 6.04
CA CYS A 123 -11.55 -12.30 5.75
C CYS A 123 -10.32 -12.64 6.59
N ARG A 124 -10.31 -13.81 7.22
CA ARG A 124 -9.17 -14.32 8.01
C ARG A 124 -7.90 -14.40 7.18
N ALA A 125 -7.99 -14.81 5.91
CA ALA A 125 -6.86 -14.89 5.00
C ALA A 125 -6.25 -13.51 4.72
N LEU A 126 -7.09 -12.49 4.51
CA LEU A 126 -6.64 -11.13 4.23
C LEU A 126 -5.99 -10.48 5.46
N ARG A 127 -6.55 -10.71 6.65
CA ARG A 127 -5.92 -10.30 7.92
C ARG A 127 -4.55 -10.96 8.12
N PHE A 128 -4.42 -12.25 7.82
CA PHE A 128 -3.14 -12.95 7.89
C PHE A 128 -2.12 -12.41 6.89
N LEU A 129 -2.55 -12.18 5.64
CA LEU A 129 -1.69 -11.62 4.59
C LEU A 129 -1.25 -10.20 4.94
N GLY A 130 -2.14 -9.39 5.53
CA GLY A 130 -1.83 -8.06 6.05
C GLY A 130 -0.75 -8.09 7.15
N ARG A 131 -0.85 -9.01 8.12
CA ARG A 131 0.19 -9.21 9.15
C ARG A 131 1.54 -9.62 8.56
N THR A 132 1.51 -10.38 7.48
CA THR A 132 2.70 -10.91 6.79
C THR A 132 3.26 -9.94 5.73
N SER A 133 2.56 -8.82 5.47
CA SER A 133 2.83 -7.93 4.33
C SER A 133 4.21 -7.27 4.40
N LEU A 134 4.66 -6.83 5.57
CA LEU A 134 5.98 -6.20 5.73
C LEU A 134 7.10 -7.16 5.37
N THR A 135 7.02 -8.40 5.86
CA THR A 135 8.00 -9.45 5.52
C THR A 135 7.94 -9.83 4.05
N ILE A 136 6.74 -9.89 3.44
CA ILE A 136 6.61 -10.11 2.00
C ILE A 136 7.28 -8.95 1.26
N MET A 137 7.00 -7.70 1.61
CA MET A 137 7.58 -6.52 0.99
C MET A 137 9.12 -6.54 1.03
N CYS A 138 9.74 -6.94 2.14
CA CYS A 138 11.20 -7.00 2.24
C CYS A 138 11.83 -8.19 1.48
N VAL A 139 11.13 -9.33 1.39
CA VAL A 139 11.72 -10.61 0.94
C VAL A 139 11.29 -10.99 -0.48
N HIS A 140 10.18 -10.47 -0.99
CA HIS A 140 9.61 -10.93 -2.26
C HIS A 140 10.50 -10.64 -3.46
N GLU A 141 11.17 -9.49 -3.54
CA GLU A 141 12.04 -9.14 -4.66
C GLU A 141 13.23 -10.09 -4.84
N PRO A 142 14.07 -10.35 -3.81
CA PRO A 142 15.17 -11.29 -3.96
C PRO A 142 14.67 -12.72 -4.23
N VAL A 143 13.57 -13.15 -3.60
CA VAL A 143 12.99 -14.49 -3.83
C VAL A 143 12.44 -14.61 -5.24
N LYS A 144 11.70 -13.62 -5.75
CA LYS A 144 11.17 -13.59 -7.13
C LYS A 144 12.31 -13.72 -8.13
N ARG A 145 13.40 -12.95 -7.95
CA ARG A 145 14.56 -13.00 -8.86
C ARG A 145 15.21 -14.39 -8.89
N MET A 146 15.36 -15.04 -7.75
CA MET A 146 15.87 -16.42 -7.68
C MET A 146 14.93 -17.43 -8.34
N MET A 147 13.61 -17.31 -8.10
CA MET A 147 12.63 -18.22 -8.70
C MET A 147 12.57 -18.10 -10.22
N ILE A 148 12.65 -16.89 -10.78
CA ILE A 148 12.72 -16.68 -12.24
C ILE A 148 13.95 -17.37 -12.82
N PHE A 149 15.11 -17.24 -12.17
CA PHE A 149 16.34 -17.86 -12.66
C PHE A 149 16.26 -19.39 -12.64
N ILE A 150 15.71 -19.97 -11.57
CA ILE A 150 15.53 -21.43 -11.43
C ILE A 150 14.53 -21.94 -12.47
N MET A 151 13.37 -21.29 -12.62
CA MET A 151 12.37 -21.72 -13.60
C MET A 151 12.86 -21.56 -15.05
N ALA A 152 13.60 -20.51 -15.36
CA ALA A 152 14.23 -20.35 -16.67
C ALA A 152 15.17 -21.53 -16.99
N LYS A 153 15.95 -22.01 -16.01
CA LYS A 153 16.82 -23.18 -16.16
C LYS A 153 16.05 -24.49 -16.34
N ILE A 154 14.95 -24.69 -15.63
CA ILE A 154 14.13 -25.90 -15.73
C ILE A 154 13.42 -25.98 -17.09
N VAL A 155 12.84 -24.86 -17.53
CA VAL A 155 12.08 -24.80 -18.80
C VAL A 155 13.01 -24.66 -20.01
N GLY A 156 14.28 -24.27 -19.81
CA GLY A 156 15.27 -24.08 -20.88
C GLY A 156 15.04 -22.82 -21.71
N VAL A 157 14.32 -21.84 -21.16
CA VAL A 157 13.91 -20.60 -21.83
C VAL A 157 14.61 -19.40 -21.19
N SER A 158 14.78 -18.31 -21.93
CA SER A 158 15.37 -17.09 -21.39
C SER A 158 14.50 -16.48 -20.28
N THR A 159 15.14 -15.77 -19.34
CA THR A 159 14.43 -15.08 -18.23
C THR A 159 13.44 -14.03 -18.71
N ASP A 160 13.63 -13.49 -19.91
CA ASP A 160 12.78 -12.44 -20.47
C ASP A 160 11.54 -13.03 -21.14
N ALA A 161 11.70 -14.15 -21.84
CA ALA A 161 10.58 -14.91 -22.35
C ALA A 161 9.73 -15.48 -21.21
N LEU A 162 10.33 -15.91 -20.10
CA LEU A 162 9.57 -16.36 -18.93
C LEU A 162 8.73 -15.23 -18.30
N ARG A 163 9.29 -14.02 -18.22
CA ARG A 163 8.59 -12.81 -17.73
C ARG A 163 7.47 -12.34 -18.66
N ALA A 164 7.62 -12.52 -19.97
CA ALA A 164 6.57 -12.17 -20.93
C ALA A 164 5.36 -13.11 -20.87
N ASN A 165 5.54 -14.33 -20.36
CA ASN A 165 4.48 -15.33 -20.28
C ASN A 165 3.69 -15.20 -18.96
N PHE A 166 2.46 -14.69 -19.06
CA PHE A 166 1.58 -14.47 -17.91
C PHE A 166 1.40 -15.70 -17.01
N VAL A 167 1.25 -16.88 -17.60
CA VAL A 167 1.05 -18.13 -16.83
C VAL A 167 2.28 -18.47 -15.98
N TYR A 168 3.49 -18.36 -16.55
CA TYR A 168 4.72 -18.63 -15.82
C TYR A 168 5.00 -17.56 -14.76
N GLU A 169 4.73 -16.28 -15.05
CA GLU A 169 4.86 -15.23 -14.05
C GLU A 169 3.85 -15.40 -12.89
N LEU A 170 2.61 -15.77 -13.18
CA LEU A 170 1.60 -16.07 -12.17
C LEU A 170 2.02 -17.24 -11.28
N LEU A 171 2.57 -18.31 -11.87
CA LEU A 171 3.11 -19.43 -11.12
C LEU A 171 4.28 -18.99 -10.21
N VAL A 172 5.25 -18.25 -10.76
CA VAL A 172 6.41 -17.77 -10.01
C VAL A 172 6.01 -16.87 -8.85
N THR A 173 5.04 -15.96 -9.07
CA THR A 173 4.53 -15.08 -8.02
C THR A 173 3.80 -15.86 -6.93
N ALA A 174 2.97 -16.84 -7.27
CA ALA A 174 2.32 -17.71 -6.29
C ALA A 174 3.33 -18.47 -5.42
N ILE A 175 4.36 -19.06 -6.04
CA ILE A 175 5.44 -19.75 -5.32
C ILE A 175 6.23 -18.78 -4.43
N THR A 176 6.54 -17.58 -4.96
CA THR A 176 7.26 -16.54 -4.20
C THR A 176 6.49 -16.14 -2.95
N VAL A 177 5.19 -15.89 -3.06
CA VAL A 177 4.34 -15.55 -1.91
C VAL A 177 4.32 -16.67 -0.89
N LEU A 178 4.22 -17.93 -1.33
CA LEU A 178 4.27 -19.08 -0.42
C LEU A 178 5.60 -19.15 0.35
N ILE A 179 6.73 -18.95 -0.33
CA ILE A 179 8.05 -18.91 0.30
C ILE A 179 8.15 -17.74 1.29
N CYS A 180 7.63 -16.57 0.94
CA CYS A 180 7.61 -15.41 1.85
C CYS A 180 6.77 -15.68 3.11
N ILE A 181 5.64 -16.39 2.98
CA ILE A 181 4.83 -16.81 4.14
C ILE A 181 5.63 -17.75 5.04
N VAL A 182 6.34 -18.74 4.47
CA VAL A 182 7.21 -19.64 5.24
C VAL A 182 8.32 -18.86 5.94
N ALA A 183 8.96 -17.92 5.24
CA ALA A 183 9.98 -17.06 5.83
C ALA A 183 9.44 -16.22 7.00
N HIS A 184 8.22 -15.69 6.88
CA HIS A 184 7.55 -15.00 7.98
C HIS A 184 7.32 -15.90 9.19
N LEU A 185 6.83 -17.13 8.99
CA LEU A 185 6.61 -18.08 10.09
C LEU A 185 7.92 -18.46 10.80
N ILE A 186 9.02 -18.57 10.06
CA ILE A 186 10.35 -18.82 10.63
C ILE A 186 10.82 -17.62 11.46
N LEU A 187 10.67 -16.40 10.91
CA LEU A 187 11.04 -15.15 11.61
C LEU A 187 10.21 -14.95 12.88
N ASP A 188 8.92 -15.25 12.84
CA ASP A 188 8.04 -15.15 14.00
C ASP A 188 8.50 -16.08 15.15
N LYS A 189 9.05 -17.25 14.80
CA LYS A 189 9.57 -18.21 15.77
C LYS A 189 10.94 -17.82 16.34
N ILE A 190 11.81 -17.22 15.54
CA ILE A 190 13.21 -16.92 15.92
C ILE A 190 13.32 -15.54 16.58
N ALA A 191 12.63 -14.55 16.03
CA ALA A 191 12.74 -13.15 16.45
C ALA A 191 11.35 -12.45 16.43
N PRO A 192 10.42 -12.85 17.31
CA PRO A 192 9.07 -12.29 17.37
C PRO A 192 9.09 -10.76 17.58
N ALA A 193 10.11 -10.25 18.27
CA ALA A 193 10.32 -8.82 18.47
C ALA A 193 10.50 -8.02 17.16
N LEU A 194 11.16 -8.60 16.14
CA LEU A 194 11.36 -7.94 14.84
C LEU A 194 10.08 -7.91 13.99
N VAL A 195 9.16 -8.83 14.24
CA VAL A 195 7.87 -8.94 13.55
C VAL A 195 6.79 -8.09 14.26
N GLY A 196 7.13 -7.45 15.38
CA GLY A 196 6.22 -6.62 16.17
C GLY A 196 5.27 -7.43 17.06
N ASN A 197 5.51 -8.74 17.23
CA ASN A 197 4.83 -9.52 18.26
C ASN A 197 5.50 -9.24 19.62
N PRO A 198 4.74 -8.90 20.67
CA PRO A 198 5.31 -8.71 22.00
C PRO A 198 6.00 -10.00 22.43
N VAL A 199 7.28 -9.90 22.79
CA VAL A 199 8.04 -11.01 23.39
C VAL A 199 7.29 -11.43 24.64
N ARG A 200 6.81 -12.67 24.64
CA ARG A 200 6.10 -13.26 25.78
C ARG A 200 7.09 -13.85 26.76
#